data_AF-A0A318JVG1-F1
#
_entry.id   AF-A0A318JVG1-F1
#
_cell.length_a   1.000
_cell.length_b   1.000
_cell.length_c   1.000
_cell.angle_alpha   90.00
_cell.angle_beta   90.00
_cell.angle_gamma   90.00
#
_symmetry.space_group_name_H-M   'P 1'
#
loop_
_entity.id
_entity.type
_entity.pdbx_description
1 polymer ?
#
loop_
_entity_poly.entity_id
_entity_poly.type
_entity_poly.pdbx_seq_one_letter_code
_entity_poly.pdbx_strand_id
1 'polypeptide(L)'
;MRGTKATLLVAVLTLAVGAGAATADPADLPSAHAPVSSPLALLTLTTIPNGWQTRVDLRPQLEVSGDGRAVKTPDALAPERNPENLPKRVNGRIPPEVLAAALAETKALATVDFGMPTVTDQGSQIIDLMPQAPEEDAHLVVYAPEFTEGLAPEQQAARKRFGDLYRKLLDSFVADA
;
A
#
# COMPACT_ATOMS: atom_id res chain seq x y z
N MET A 1 -76.02 -21.74 -12.90
CA MET A 1 -76.06 -22.48 -14.19
C MET A 1 -74.79 -22.15 -14.96
N ARG A 2 -73.84 -23.10 -15.06
CA ARG A 2 -73.24 -23.65 -16.30
C ARG A 2 -72.89 -22.59 -17.36
N GLY A 3 -71.60 -22.27 -17.57
CA GLY A 3 -70.75 -22.87 -18.62
C GLY A 3 -70.86 -22.03 -19.92
N THR A 4 -69.90 -21.85 -20.83
CA THR A 4 -68.77 -22.68 -21.26
C THR A 4 -67.95 -21.87 -22.30
N LYS A 5 -66.61 -21.94 -22.21
CA LYS A 5 -65.55 -21.95 -23.25
C LYS A 5 -65.77 -21.29 -24.63
N ALA A 6 -64.75 -20.52 -25.07
CA ALA A 6 -64.17 -20.66 -26.42
C ALA A 6 -62.75 -20.06 -26.46
N THR A 7 -61.78 -20.91 -26.80
CA THR A 7 -60.41 -20.54 -27.19
C THR A 7 -60.37 -20.48 -28.71
N LEU A 8 -59.75 -19.46 -29.32
CA LEU A 8 -59.17 -19.62 -30.65
C LEU A 8 -57.94 -18.72 -30.82
N LEU A 9 -56.84 -19.38 -31.14
CA LEU A 9 -55.53 -18.84 -31.51
C LEU A 9 -55.48 -18.76 -33.05
N VAL A 10 -55.12 -17.61 -33.63
CA VAL A 10 -54.71 -17.52 -35.05
C VAL A 10 -53.50 -16.57 -35.16
N ALA A 11 -52.62 -16.94 -36.09
CA ALA A 11 -51.20 -16.65 -36.21
C ALA A 11 -50.84 -15.36 -37.00
N VAL A 12 -49.71 -14.75 -36.58
CA VAL A 12 -48.55 -14.21 -37.34
C VAL A 12 -48.78 -13.24 -38.52
N LEU A 13 -48.18 -12.02 -38.46
CA LEU A 13 -47.01 -11.62 -39.29
C LEU A 13 -46.50 -10.19 -38.96
N THR A 14 -45.20 -10.15 -38.64
CA THR A 14 -44.18 -9.10 -38.79
C THR A 14 -44.55 -7.72 -39.34
N LEU A 15 -44.20 -6.68 -38.57
CA LEU A 15 -43.88 -5.35 -39.06
C LEU A 15 -42.58 -4.86 -38.43
N ALA A 16 -41.56 -4.72 -39.27
CA ALA A 16 -40.29 -4.08 -38.96
C ALA A 16 -40.53 -2.57 -38.81
N VAL A 17 -40.21 -2.02 -37.64
CA VAL A 17 -40.08 -0.58 -37.42
C VAL A 17 -38.64 -0.33 -37.01
N GLY A 18 -37.90 0.31 -37.91
CA GLY A 18 -36.53 0.76 -37.66
C GLY A 18 -36.52 1.79 -36.55
N ALA A 19 -35.90 1.44 -35.44
CA ALA A 19 -35.43 2.39 -34.45
C ALA A 19 -33.94 2.61 -34.69
N GLY A 20 -33.57 3.82 -35.09
CA GLY A 20 -32.18 4.25 -35.09
C GLY A 20 -31.66 4.25 -33.65
N ALA A 21 -30.92 3.21 -33.28
CA ALA A 21 -30.08 3.22 -32.10
C ALA A 21 -28.74 3.84 -32.53
N ALA A 22 -28.46 5.05 -32.04
CA ALA A 22 -27.10 5.57 -32.03
C ALA A 22 -26.25 4.59 -31.20
N THR A 23 -25.40 3.81 -31.86
CA THR A 23 -24.34 3.07 -31.18
C THR A 23 -23.33 4.09 -30.72
N ALA A 24 -23.45 4.55 -29.47
CA ALA A 24 -22.31 5.15 -28.79
C ALA A 24 -21.25 4.05 -28.72
N ASP A 25 -20.19 4.23 -29.50
CA ASP A 25 -18.94 3.48 -29.37
C ASP A 25 -18.55 3.57 -27.89
N PRO A 26 -18.40 2.45 -27.15
CA PRO A 26 -17.93 2.55 -25.77
C PRO A 26 -16.52 3.11 -25.84
N ALA A 27 -16.39 4.38 -25.47
CA ALA A 27 -15.11 5.02 -25.25
C ALA A 27 -14.25 4.09 -24.39
N ASP A 28 -13.01 3.88 -24.83
CA ASP A 28 -11.93 3.19 -24.11
C ASP A 28 -12.12 3.32 -22.61
N LEU A 29 -12.69 2.28 -22.00
CA LEU A 29 -12.66 2.13 -20.56
C LEU A 29 -11.18 2.01 -20.21
N PRO A 30 -10.63 2.84 -19.30
CA PRO A 30 -9.26 2.68 -18.87
C PRO A 30 -9.10 1.23 -18.41
N SER A 31 -8.20 0.50 -19.07
CA SER A 31 -7.88 -0.89 -18.72
C SER A 31 -7.78 -0.97 -17.21
N ALA A 32 -8.75 -1.65 -16.60
CA ALA A 32 -8.70 -1.98 -15.19
C ALA A 32 -7.34 -2.68 -15.02
N HIS A 33 -6.46 -2.04 -14.25
CA HIS A 33 -5.16 -2.61 -13.94
C HIS A 33 -5.42 -4.05 -13.49
N ALA A 34 -4.78 -5.01 -14.16
CA ALA A 34 -4.91 -6.41 -13.79
C ALA A 34 -4.76 -6.52 -12.27
N PRO A 35 -5.60 -7.31 -11.56
CA PRO A 35 -5.48 -7.43 -10.12
C PRO A 35 -4.06 -7.89 -9.84
N VAL A 36 -3.26 -7.01 -9.24
CA VAL A 36 -1.92 -7.33 -8.73
C VAL A 36 -2.15 -8.26 -7.56
N SER A 37 -2.31 -9.56 -7.85
CA SER A 37 -2.21 -10.64 -6.88
C SER A 37 -0.73 -10.86 -6.57
N SER A 38 -0.07 -9.80 -6.11
CA SER A 38 1.13 -9.96 -5.32
C SER A 38 0.65 -10.36 -3.93
N PRO A 39 1.17 -11.44 -3.32
CA PRO A 39 0.90 -11.69 -1.91
C PRO A 39 1.22 -10.41 -1.13
N LEU A 40 0.26 -9.94 -0.34
CA LEU A 40 0.43 -8.74 0.50
C LEU A 40 1.75 -8.85 1.26
N ALA A 41 2.59 -7.82 1.15
CA ALA A 41 3.83 -7.76 1.90
C ALA A 41 3.52 -7.84 3.40
N LEU A 42 4.27 -8.65 4.14
CA LEU A 42 4.15 -8.74 5.59
C LEU A 42 4.60 -7.43 6.25
N LEU A 43 5.68 -6.83 5.75
CA LEU A 43 6.18 -5.54 6.21
C LEU A 43 6.36 -4.58 5.04
N THR A 44 5.99 -3.31 5.22
CA THR A 44 6.37 -2.23 4.30
C THR A 44 6.99 -1.05 5.05
N LEU A 45 7.99 -0.42 4.43
CA LEU A 45 8.66 0.78 4.95
C LEU A 45 8.42 1.93 3.99
N THR A 46 7.67 2.95 4.42
CA THR A 46 7.34 4.12 3.59
C THR A 46 7.91 5.38 4.23
N THR A 47 8.47 6.29 3.43
CA THR A 47 8.82 7.65 3.87
C THR A 47 8.03 8.65 3.05
N ILE A 48 7.23 9.45 3.73
CA ILE A 48 6.57 10.64 3.17
C ILE A 48 7.55 11.80 3.39
N PRO A 49 7.93 12.55 2.34
CA PRO A 49 8.89 13.64 2.47
C PRO A 49 8.22 14.84 3.14
N ASN A 50 8.99 15.92 3.35
CA ASN A 50 8.41 17.21 3.68
C ASN A 50 7.43 17.72 2.59
N GLY A 51 6.48 18.56 3.00
CA GLY A 51 5.36 19.01 2.17
C GLY A 51 5.75 19.87 0.95
N TRP A 52 7.00 20.29 0.87
CA TRP A 52 7.54 21.14 -0.20
C TRP A 52 8.15 20.35 -1.36
N GLN A 53 8.20 19.02 -1.27
CA GLN A 53 8.69 18.16 -2.37
C GLN A 53 7.55 17.77 -3.31
N THR A 54 7.70 18.10 -4.60
CA THR A 54 6.84 17.59 -5.67
C THR A 54 6.90 16.06 -5.68
N ARG A 55 5.74 15.41 -5.50
CA ARG A 55 5.60 13.96 -5.54
C ARG A 55 4.84 13.52 -6.78
N VAL A 56 5.38 12.51 -7.44
CA VAL A 56 4.76 11.85 -8.59
C VAL A 56 4.04 10.57 -8.18
N ASP A 57 4.53 9.89 -7.13
CA ASP A 57 3.87 8.77 -6.46
C ASP A 57 4.48 8.52 -5.05
N LEU A 58 3.70 7.93 -4.14
CA LEU A 58 4.18 7.40 -2.85
C LEU A 58 4.29 5.87 -2.96
N ARG A 59 5.46 5.34 -2.63
CA ARG A 59 5.77 3.91 -2.69
C ARG A 59 6.57 3.49 -1.45
N PRO A 60 6.46 2.23 -1.00
CA PRO A 60 7.40 1.69 -0.04
C PRO A 60 8.83 1.68 -0.59
N GLN A 61 9.78 2.06 0.26
CA GLN A 61 11.21 1.87 0.01
C GLN A 61 11.61 0.39 0.09
N LEU A 62 10.89 -0.37 0.92
CA LEU A 62 11.11 -1.80 1.13
C LEU A 62 9.77 -2.49 1.38
N GLU A 63 9.54 -3.60 0.68
CA GLU A 63 8.45 -4.54 0.88
C GLU A 63 9.06 -5.89 1.27
N VAL A 64 8.62 -6.52 2.37
CA VAL A 64 9.14 -7.82 2.84
C VAL A 64 7.99 -8.82 2.98
N SER A 65 8.13 -9.98 2.34
CA SER A 65 7.23 -11.13 2.44
C SER A 65 7.50 -11.93 3.72
N GLY A 66 6.53 -12.73 4.18
CA GLY A 66 6.68 -13.53 5.41
C GLY A 66 7.77 -14.61 5.37
N ASP A 67 8.23 -15.01 4.19
CA ASP A 67 9.35 -15.92 3.99
C ASP A 67 10.71 -15.21 3.86
N GLY A 68 10.75 -13.89 4.09
CA GLY A 68 11.96 -13.09 4.02
C GLY A 68 12.35 -12.61 2.62
N ARG A 69 11.63 -13.00 1.56
CA ARG A 69 11.80 -12.35 0.24
C ARG A 69 11.44 -10.88 0.34
N ALA A 70 12.21 -10.02 -0.30
CA ALA A 70 12.04 -8.59 -0.21
C ALA A 70 12.22 -7.91 -1.57
N VAL A 71 11.59 -6.75 -1.73
CA VAL A 71 11.76 -5.86 -2.86
C VAL A 71 12.12 -4.48 -2.35
N LYS A 72 13.27 -3.95 -2.81
CA LYS A 72 13.73 -2.60 -2.50
C LYS A 72 13.46 -1.67 -3.69
N THR A 73 12.94 -0.48 -3.40
CA THR A 73 12.67 0.58 -4.38
C THR A 73 13.64 1.73 -4.14
N PRO A 74 14.86 1.71 -4.71
CA PRO A 74 15.92 2.66 -4.34
C PRO A 74 15.64 4.11 -4.77
N ASP A 75 14.77 4.32 -5.74
CA ASP A 75 14.35 5.63 -6.22
C ASP A 75 13.01 6.11 -5.62
N ALA A 76 12.48 5.42 -4.61
CA ALA A 76 11.21 5.78 -3.95
C ALA A 76 11.23 7.19 -3.32
N LEU A 77 12.40 7.70 -2.95
CA LEU A 77 12.56 9.05 -2.39
C LEU A 77 13.28 10.02 -3.32
N ALA A 78 13.61 9.62 -4.55
CA ALA A 78 14.35 10.48 -5.47
C ALA A 78 13.47 11.67 -5.89
N PRO A 79 13.82 12.92 -5.52
CA PRO A 79 12.98 14.09 -5.80
C PRO A 79 12.83 14.37 -7.30
N GLU A 80 13.84 13.97 -8.09
CA GLU A 80 13.90 14.19 -9.54
C GLU A 80 13.41 13.00 -10.38
N ARG A 81 12.74 12.02 -9.76
CA ARG A 81 12.23 10.85 -10.48
C ARG A 81 11.16 11.30 -11.48
N ASN A 82 11.39 11.04 -12.78
CA ASN A 82 10.38 11.30 -13.80
C ASN A 82 9.13 10.42 -13.52
N PRO A 83 7.92 11.00 -13.41
CA PRO A 83 6.67 10.26 -13.15
C PRO A 83 6.44 9.12 -14.14
N GLU A 84 6.79 9.34 -15.41
CA GLU A 84 6.53 8.43 -16.53
C GLU A 84 7.45 7.19 -16.52
N ASN A 85 8.56 7.24 -15.78
CA ASN A 85 9.45 6.10 -15.65
C ASN A 85 8.87 5.10 -14.66
N LEU A 86 8.99 3.80 -14.96
CA LEU A 86 8.69 2.77 -13.97
C LEU A 86 9.68 2.87 -12.79
N PRO A 87 9.21 2.65 -11.54
CA PRO A 87 10.09 2.66 -10.38
C PRO A 87 11.12 1.53 -10.49
N LYS A 88 12.35 1.80 -10.03
CA LYS A 88 13.36 0.75 -9.93
C LYS A 88 12.95 -0.23 -8.84
N ARG A 89 12.96 -1.52 -9.14
CA ARG A 89 12.69 -2.59 -8.16
C ARG A 89 13.88 -3.53 -8.14
N VAL A 90 14.40 -3.80 -6.95
CA VAL A 90 15.51 -4.74 -6.72
C VAL A 90 14.99 -5.86 -5.84
N ASN A 91 14.98 -7.08 -6.38
CA ASN A 91 14.62 -8.27 -5.60
C ASN A 91 15.78 -8.67 -4.69
N GLY A 92 15.45 -9.23 -3.54
CA GLY A 92 16.42 -9.67 -2.57
C GLY A 92 15.75 -10.34 -1.38
N ARG A 93 16.46 -10.35 -0.25
CA ARG A 93 16.01 -11.00 0.98
C ARG A 93 16.41 -10.20 2.21
N ILE A 94 15.65 -10.40 3.28
CA ILE A 94 16.02 -10.03 4.65
C ILE A 94 16.46 -11.30 5.38
N PRO A 95 17.61 -11.30 6.08
CA PRO A 95 18.04 -12.43 6.88
C PRO A 95 16.96 -12.84 7.90
N PRO A 96 16.67 -14.15 8.08
CA PRO A 96 15.58 -14.62 8.94
C PRO A 96 15.64 -14.09 10.38
N GLU A 97 16.83 -14.00 10.95
CA GLU A 97 17.06 -13.47 12.30
C GLU A 97 16.77 -11.97 12.41
N VAL A 98 17.04 -11.21 11.35
CA VAL A 98 16.69 -9.79 11.28
C VAL A 98 15.18 -9.63 11.16
N LEU A 99 14.53 -10.42 10.31
CA LEU A 99 13.08 -10.37 10.15
C LEU A 99 12.36 -10.75 11.45
N ALA A 100 12.75 -11.83 12.11
CA ALA A 100 12.15 -12.25 13.37
C ALA A 100 12.28 -11.16 14.46
N ALA A 101 13.47 -10.56 14.59
CA ALA A 101 13.70 -9.46 15.52
C ALA A 101 12.88 -8.21 15.16
N ALA A 102 12.75 -7.90 13.87
CA ALA A 102 11.96 -6.77 13.40
C ALA A 102 10.47 -6.96 13.70
N LEU A 103 9.91 -8.15 13.46
CA LEU A 103 8.51 -8.44 13.77
C LEU A 103 8.21 -8.30 15.28
N ALA A 104 9.11 -8.80 16.13
CA ALA A 104 8.98 -8.65 17.57
C ALA A 104 9.03 -7.17 18.00
N GLU A 105 9.99 -6.39 17.47
CA GLU A 105 10.13 -4.97 17.79
C GLU A 105 8.96 -4.13 17.25
N THR A 106 8.46 -4.40 16.04
CA THR A 106 7.28 -3.72 15.49
C THR A 106 6.05 -3.95 16.38
N LYS A 107 5.80 -5.19 16.79
CA LYS A 107 4.68 -5.53 17.70
C LYS A 107 4.85 -4.84 19.06
N ALA A 108 6.08 -4.78 19.59
CA ALA A 108 6.36 -4.09 20.86
C ALA A 108 6.18 -2.56 20.77
N LEU A 109 6.49 -1.96 19.62
CA LEU A 109 6.32 -0.52 19.38
C LEU A 109 4.86 -0.13 19.08
N ALA A 110 4.02 -1.07 18.64
CA ALA A 110 2.62 -0.81 18.29
C ALA A 110 1.76 -0.27 19.44
N THR A 111 2.18 -0.49 20.68
CA THR A 111 1.45 -0.05 21.88
C THR A 111 2.09 1.17 22.55
N VAL A 112 3.08 1.81 21.91
CA VAL A 112 3.85 2.90 22.49
C VAL A 112 3.47 4.23 21.86
N ASP A 113 3.43 5.29 22.67
CA ASP A 113 3.25 6.65 22.18
C ASP A 113 4.59 7.22 21.65
N PHE A 114 4.61 7.60 20.38
CA PHE A 114 5.76 8.26 19.76
C PHE A 114 5.79 9.77 19.96
N GLY A 115 4.73 10.35 20.55
CA GLY A 115 4.55 11.79 20.65
C GLY A 115 4.39 12.48 19.29
N MET A 116 3.99 13.75 19.34
CA MET A 116 3.83 14.58 18.15
C MET A 116 4.66 15.86 18.32
N PRO A 117 5.77 16.00 17.58
CA PRO A 117 6.54 17.24 17.56
C PRO A 117 5.69 18.42 17.10
N THR A 118 6.04 19.62 17.56
CA THR A 118 5.33 20.87 17.21
C THR A 118 5.80 21.48 15.88
N VAL A 119 6.84 20.90 15.26
CA VAL A 119 7.36 21.36 13.97
C VAL A 119 6.41 21.04 12.82
N THR A 120 6.27 21.97 11.89
CA THR A 120 5.42 21.82 10.71
C THR A 120 6.23 21.50 9.46
N ASP A 121 5.53 21.12 8.39
CA ASP A 121 6.07 20.82 7.06
C ASP A 121 7.08 19.67 7.01
N GLN A 122 7.24 18.90 8.08
CA GLN A 122 8.14 17.75 8.10
C GLN A 122 7.48 16.51 7.51
N GLY A 123 8.30 15.59 7.01
CA GLY A 123 7.86 14.29 6.52
C GLY A 123 7.48 13.31 7.63
N SER A 124 7.11 12.10 7.24
CA SER A 124 6.86 10.99 8.15
C SER A 124 7.52 9.71 7.67
N GLN A 125 7.77 8.81 8.61
CA GLN A 125 8.18 7.44 8.34
C GLN A 125 7.12 6.49 8.88
N ILE A 126 6.86 5.44 8.10
CA ILE A 126 5.79 4.47 8.35
C ILE A 126 6.37 3.06 8.25
N ILE A 127 6.06 2.22 9.25
CA ILE A 127 6.22 0.77 9.18
C ILE A 127 4.83 0.16 9.30
N ASP A 128 4.39 -0.52 8.24
CA ASP A 128 3.15 -1.29 8.24
C ASP A 128 3.47 -2.77 8.36
N LEU A 129 2.84 -3.46 9.31
CA LEU A 129 2.87 -4.90 9.51
C LEU A 129 1.47 -5.46 9.23
N MET A 130 1.36 -6.30 8.20
CA MET A 130 0.10 -6.89 7.72
C MET A 130 0.19 -8.42 7.69
N PRO A 131 0.12 -9.09 8.85
CA PRO A 131 0.15 -10.55 8.91
C PRO A 131 -1.17 -11.15 8.39
N GLN A 132 -1.18 -12.47 8.20
CA GLN A 132 -2.43 -13.18 7.93
C GLN A 132 -3.22 -13.38 9.23
N ALA A 133 -4.55 -13.40 9.13
CA ALA A 133 -5.41 -13.70 10.26
C ALA A 133 -5.02 -15.06 10.91
N PRO A 134 -5.06 -15.18 12.25
CA PRO A 134 -5.73 -14.28 13.21
C PRO A 134 -4.84 -13.19 13.82
N GLU A 135 -3.62 -12.99 13.33
CA GLU A 135 -2.73 -11.95 13.86
C GLU A 135 -3.26 -10.54 13.52
N GLU A 136 -3.01 -9.57 14.41
CA GLU A 136 -3.43 -8.18 14.22
C GLU A 136 -2.42 -7.38 13.39
N ASP A 137 -2.94 -6.49 12.56
CA ASP A 137 -2.14 -5.50 11.84
C ASP A 137 -1.53 -4.48 12.83
N ALA A 138 -0.34 -3.97 12.50
CA ALA A 138 0.28 -2.86 13.24
C ALA A 138 0.76 -1.77 12.28
N HIS A 139 0.38 -0.53 12.57
CA HIS A 139 0.72 0.65 11.78
C HIS A 139 1.51 1.64 12.64
N LEU A 140 2.82 1.68 12.46
CA LEU A 140 3.69 2.58 13.20
C LEU A 140 3.97 3.81 12.36
N VAL A 141 3.59 5.00 12.87
CA VAL A 141 3.81 6.28 12.17
C VAL A 141 4.59 7.23 13.08
N VAL A 142 5.74 7.70 12.58
CA VAL A 142 6.51 8.76 13.23
C VAL A 142 6.51 10.00 12.35
N TYR A 143 5.84 11.05 12.82
CA TYR A 143 5.84 12.39 12.21
C TYR A 143 7.10 13.15 12.59
N ALA A 144 7.75 13.81 11.64
CA ALA A 144 8.99 14.55 11.85
C ALA A 144 10.08 13.68 12.54
N PRO A 145 10.52 12.56 11.93
CA PRO A 145 11.35 11.54 12.60
C PRO A 145 12.65 12.08 13.20
N GLU A 146 13.22 13.14 12.62
CA GLU A 146 14.46 13.79 13.10
C GLU A 146 14.25 14.79 14.25
N PHE A 147 13.00 15.04 14.66
CA PHE A 147 12.65 16.04 15.67
C PHE A 147 12.10 15.38 16.93
N THR A 148 12.71 15.74 18.07
CA THR A 148 12.36 15.22 19.41
C THR A 148 12.19 16.31 20.45
N GLU A 149 12.36 17.59 20.08
CA GLU A 149 12.19 18.72 20.99
C GLU A 149 10.76 18.77 21.53
N GLY A 150 10.63 19.04 22.83
CA GLY A 150 9.33 19.10 23.51
C GLY A 150 8.68 17.74 23.80
N LEU A 151 9.30 16.62 23.41
CA LEU A 151 8.79 15.28 23.72
C LEU A 151 9.28 14.76 25.07
N ALA A 152 8.46 13.93 25.71
CA ALA A 152 8.83 13.25 26.96
C ALA A 152 9.97 12.23 26.70
N PRO A 153 10.86 11.95 27.67
CA PRO A 153 12.01 11.04 27.48
C PRO A 153 11.65 9.67 26.89
N GLU A 154 10.48 9.14 27.26
CA GLU A 154 9.95 7.84 26.85
C GLU A 154 9.56 7.86 25.37
N GLN A 155 8.93 8.95 24.91
CA GLN A 155 8.60 9.18 23.50
C GLN A 155 9.88 9.32 22.67
N GLN A 156 10.89 10.04 23.17
CA GLN A 156 12.19 10.16 22.48
C GLN A 156 12.86 8.78 22.33
N ALA A 157 12.84 7.96 23.38
CA ALA A 157 13.36 6.60 23.33
C ALA A 157 12.59 5.71 22.35
N ALA A 158 11.25 5.80 22.32
CA ALA A 158 10.41 5.05 21.39
C ALA A 158 10.69 5.43 19.93
N ARG A 159 10.85 6.73 19.64
CA ARG A 159 11.22 7.23 18.30
C ARG A 159 12.60 6.77 17.88
N LYS A 160 13.57 6.75 18.80
CA LYS A 160 14.90 6.21 18.53
C LYS A 160 14.82 4.73 18.15
N ARG A 161 14.07 3.92 18.91
CA ARG A 161 13.85 2.50 18.61
C ARG A 161 13.21 2.30 17.23
N PHE A 162 12.18 3.09 16.91
CA PHE A 162 11.56 3.09 15.58
C PHE A 162 12.58 3.41 14.48
N GLY A 163 13.35 4.49 14.61
CA GLY A 163 14.34 4.89 13.61
C GLY A 163 15.46 3.86 13.43
N ASP A 164 15.90 3.22 14.52
CA ASP A 164 16.89 2.14 14.48
C ASP A 164 16.33 0.89 13.79
N LEU A 165 15.09 0.51 14.08
CA LEU A 165 14.38 -0.58 13.39
C LEU A 165 14.25 -0.30 11.89
N TYR A 166 13.78 0.89 11.52
CA TYR A 166 13.60 1.32 10.14
C TYR A 166 14.90 1.21 9.35
N ARG A 167 15.98 1.77 9.89
CA ARG A 167 17.31 1.74 9.28
C ARG A 167 17.85 0.31 9.17
N LYS A 168 17.73 -0.47 10.25
CA LYS A 168 18.20 -1.87 10.28
C LYS A 168 17.56 -2.71 9.17
N LEU A 169 16.26 -2.56 8.93
CA LEU A 169 15.57 -3.28 7.85
C LEU A 169 16.08 -2.86 6.46
N LEU A 170 16.29 -1.58 6.22
CA LEU A 170 16.84 -1.09 4.94
C LEU A 170 18.29 -1.53 4.68
N ASP A 171 19.10 -1.55 5.73
CA ASP A 171 20.53 -1.90 5.68
C ASP A 171 20.76 -3.42 5.61
N SER A 172 19.84 -4.21 6.16
CA SER A 172 19.93 -5.68 6.13
C SER A 172 19.43 -6.30 4.84
N PHE A 173 18.93 -5.49 3.89
CA PHE A 173 18.53 -5.96 2.58
C PHE A 173 19.74 -6.50 1.80
N VAL A 174 19.64 -7.76 1.38
CA VAL A 174 20.63 -8.42 0.52
C VAL A 174 20.00 -8.63 -0.86
N ALA A 175 20.53 -7.97 -1.88
CA ALA A 175 20.06 -8.15 -3.25
C ALA A 175 20.28 -9.60 -3.71
N ASP A 176 19.33 -10.13 -4.49
CA ASP A 176 19.55 -11.38 -5.20
C ASP A 176 20.64 -11.16 -6.26
N ALA A 177 21.54 -12.14 -6.39
CA ALA A 177 22.61 -12.15 -7.38
C ALA A 177 22.10 -12.58 -8.77
#